data_AF-A0A7X6JBD2-F1
#
_entry.id   AF-A0A7X6JBD2-F1
#
_cell.length_a   1.000
_cell.length_b   1.000
_cell.length_c   1.000
_cell.angle_alpha   90.00
_cell.angle_beta   90.00
_cell.angle_gamma   90.00
#
_symmetry.space_group_name_H-M   'P 1'
#
loop_
_entity.id
_entity.type
_entity.pdbx_description
1 polymer ?
#
loop_
_entity_poly.entity_id
_entity_poly.type
_entity_poly.pdbx_seq_one_letter_code
_entity_poly.pdbx_strand_id
1 'polypeptide(L)' 'MKLKIIAGPFTFDAKLETEKAPKTCEAFLKQMPLSGKIVHVRWSGEGVDTVGQLRIWRER' A
#
# COMPACT_ATOMS: atom_id res chain seq x y z
N MET A 1 10.79 -8.99 -4.82
CA MET A 1 10.83 -7.52 -4.78
C MET A 1 10.45 -7.09 -3.38
N LYS A 2 11.20 -6.19 -2.73
CA LYS A 2 10.86 -5.71 -1.38
C LYS A 2 9.95 -4.49 -1.47
N LEU A 3 8.83 -4.52 -0.75
CA LEU A 3 7.92 -3.39 -0.57
C LEU A 3 7.88 -3.00 0.89
N LYS A 4 8.03 -1.72 1.16
CA LYS A 4 7.82 -1.11 2.48
C LYS A 4 6.56 -0.28 2.46
N ILE A 5 5.67 -0.51 3.43
CA ILE A 5 4.53 0.34 3.73
C ILE A 5 4.93 1.23 4.91
N ILE A 6 4.91 2.55 4.73
CA ILE A 6 5.21 3.52 5.79
C ILE A 6 3.92 4.27 6.17
N ALA A 7 3.57 4.21 7.45
CA ALA A 7 2.40 4.85 8.05
C ALA A 7 2.82 5.60 9.32
N GLY A 8 3.09 6.90 9.19
CA GLY A 8 3.65 7.70 10.28
C GLY A 8 5.00 7.14 10.74
N PRO A 9 5.19 6.82 12.04
CA PRO A 9 6.43 6.22 12.55
C PRO A 9 6.55 4.72 12.26
N PHE A 10 5.49 4.06 11.77
CA PHE A 10 5.46 2.61 11.55
C PHE A 10 5.90 2.26 10.14
N THR A 11 6.71 1.21 10.01
CA THR A 11 7.13 0.63 8.72
C THR A 11 6.87 -0.87 8.72
N PHE A 12 6.20 -1.37 7.68
CA PHE A 12 5.84 -2.76 7.51
C PHE A 12 6.42 -3.32 6.21
N ASP A 13 6.82 -4.59 6.19
CA ASP A 13 7.10 -5.31 4.95
C ASP A 13 5.78 -5.74 4.29
N ALA A 14 5.74 -5.67 2.96
CA ALA A 14 4.59 -6.04 2.16
C ALA A 14 4.97 -6.94 0.97
N LYS A 15 3.98 -7.69 0.48
CA LYS A 15 4.07 -8.50 -0.74
C LYS A 15 2.88 -8.20 -1.66
N LEU A 16 3.11 -8.33 -2.96
CA LEU A 16 2.05 -8.34 -3.97
C LEU A 16 1.63 -9.78 -4.24
N GLU A 17 0.34 -10.06 -4.22
CA GLU A 17 -0.24 -11.37 -4.57
C GLU A 17 -0.34 -11.51 -6.10
N THR A 18 0.81 -11.43 -6.80
CA THR A 18 0.87 -11.35 -8.27
C THR A 18 0.26 -12.55 -8.99
N GLU A 19 0.26 -13.72 -8.36
CA GLU A 19 -0.37 -14.94 -8.90
C GLU A 19 -1.90 -14.85 -8.90
N LYS A 20 -2.50 -14.25 -7.86
CA LYS A 20 -3.95 -14.17 -7.67
C LYS A 20 -4.56 -12.91 -8.28
N ALA A 21 -3.82 -11.81 -8.31
CA ALA A 21 -4.30 -10.50 -8.75
C ALA A 21 -3.27 -9.75 -9.65
N PRO A 22 -2.80 -10.35 -10.76
CA PRO A 22 -1.70 -9.81 -11.56
C PRO A 22 -1.96 -8.39 -12.09
N LYS A 23 -3.14 -8.14 -12.67
CA LYS A 23 -3.52 -6.83 -13.24
C LYS A 23 -3.59 -5.73 -12.17
N THR A 24 -4.10 -6.05 -10.98
CA THR A 24 -4.16 -5.12 -9.84
C THR A 24 -2.76 -4.78 -9.35
N CYS A 25 -1.90 -5.79 -9.21
CA CYS A 25 -0.51 -5.61 -8.80
C CYS A 25 0.25 -4.73 -9.82
N GLU A 26 0.04 -4.95 -11.12
CA GLU A 26 0.62 -4.13 -12.19
C GLU A 26 0.17 -2.66 -12.13
N ALA A 27 -1.11 -2.40 -11.85
CA ALA A 27 -1.64 -1.04 -11.70
C ALA A 27 -0.99 -0.31 -10.52
N PHE A 28 -0.87 -0.95 -9.36
CA PHE A 28 -0.15 -0.38 -8.22
C PHE A 28 1.33 -0.13 -8.52
N LEU A 29 2.01 -1.09 -9.18
CA LEU A 29 3.41 -0.94 -9.60
C LEU A 29 3.64 0.28 -10.49
N LYS A 30 2.73 0.55 -11.45
CA LYS A 30 2.78 1.71 -12.34
C LYS A 30 2.56 3.05 -11.64
N GLN A 31 1.91 3.05 -10.47
CA GLN A 31 1.64 4.25 -9.66
C GLN A 31 2.63 4.45 -8.50
N MET A 32 3.67 3.62 -8.38
CA MET A 32 4.67 3.77 -7.32
C MET A 32 5.59 4.98 -7.55
N PRO A 33 5.95 5.75 -6.50
CA PRO A 33 5.54 5.60 -5.10
C PRO A 33 4.14 6.20 -4.80
N LEU A 34 3.30 5.45 -4.09
CA LEU A 34 1.95 5.88 -3.71
C LEU A 34 1.97 6.91 -2.55
N SER A 35 1.09 7.93 -2.55
CA SER A 35 0.97 8.97 -1.49
C SER A 35 -0.40 9.76 -1.47
N GLY A 36 -0.57 10.89 -0.72
CA GLY A 36 -1.83 11.65 -0.31
C GLY A 36 -2.17 11.80 1.23
N LYS A 37 -3.23 11.18 1.86
CA LYS A 37 -3.52 11.01 3.37
C LYS A 37 -4.28 9.70 3.85
N ILE A 38 -3.89 9.01 4.95
CA ILE A 38 -4.57 7.79 5.52
C ILE A 38 -5.85 8.11 6.32
N VAL A 39 -6.90 7.29 6.21
CA VAL A 39 -8.15 7.35 7.02
C VAL A 39 -8.58 5.96 7.50
N HIS A 40 -9.06 5.85 8.75
CA HIS A 40 -9.64 4.62 9.31
C HIS A 40 -11.05 4.37 8.75
N VAL A 41 -11.31 3.16 8.24
CA VAL A 41 -12.63 2.81 7.70
C VAL A 41 -13.64 2.66 8.82
N ARG A 42 -14.89 3.11 8.62
CA ARG A 42 -15.91 3.11 9.69
C ARG A 42 -16.80 1.87 9.71
N TRP A 43 -16.83 1.10 8.62
CA TRP A 43 -17.75 -0.02 8.43
C TRP A 43 -17.07 -1.40 8.45
N SER A 44 -15.84 -1.51 7.92
CA SER A 44 -15.12 -2.79 7.82
C SER A 44 -14.31 -3.17 9.08
N GLY A 45 -14.53 -2.48 10.20
CA GLY A 45 -13.80 -2.74 11.45
C GLY A 45 -12.33 -2.31 11.37
N GLU A 46 -11.42 -3.28 11.44
CA GLU A 46 -9.97 -3.09 11.60
C GLU A 46 -9.26 -2.80 10.26
N GLY A 47 -9.64 -1.68 9.62
CA GLY A 47 -9.09 -1.27 8.33
C GLY A 47 -8.68 0.20 8.28
N VAL A 48 -7.62 0.48 7.53
CA VAL A 48 -7.27 1.83 7.09
C VAL A 48 -7.21 1.83 5.57
N ASP A 49 -7.78 2.86 4.96
CA ASP A 49 -7.73 3.08 3.52
C ASP A 49 -7.13 4.46 3.23
N THR A 50 -6.67 4.61 2.00
CA THR A 50 -6.03 5.81 1.51
C THR A 50 -7.03 6.70 0.78
N VAL A 51 -7.40 7.81 1.40
CA VAL A 51 -7.48 9.09 0.64
C VAL A 51 -6.05 9.64 0.46
N GLY A 52 -5.16 8.72 0.05
CA GLY A 52 -3.69 8.76 -0.09
C GLY A 52 -2.80 8.41 1.14
N GLN A 53 -1.52 8.80 1.12
CA GLN A 53 -0.40 8.70 2.10
C GLN A 53 -0.38 7.49 3.03
N LEU A 54 -0.77 6.32 2.51
CA LEU A 54 0.15 5.21 2.65
C LEU A 54 1.35 5.49 1.74
N ARG A 55 2.57 5.55 2.30
CA ARG A 55 3.80 5.64 1.49
C ARG A 55 4.31 4.23 1.20
N ILE A 56 4.03 3.72 0.00
CA ILE A 56 4.58 2.43 -0.43
C ILE A 56 5.85 2.67 -1.24
N TRP A 57 6.97 2.11 -0.78
CA TRP A 57 8.28 2.20 -1.43
C TRP A 57 8.73 0.83 -1.93
N ARG A 58 9.30 0.82 -3.14
CA ARG A 58 10.09 -0.30 -3.65
C ARG A 58 11.54 -0.07 -3.23
N GLU A 59 12.07 -0.96 -2.41
CA GLU A 59 13.51 -0.95 -2.08
C GLU A 59 14.30 -1.36 -3.34
N ARG A 60 15.47 -0.74 -3.56
CA ARG A 60 16.39 -1.12 -4.65
C ARG A 60 17.12 -2.42 -4.30
#